data_AF-A0A350RJ12-F1
#
_entry.id   AF-A0A350RJ12-F1
#
_cell.length_a   1.000
_cell.length_b   1.000
_cell.length_c   1.000
_cell.angle_alpha   90.00
_cell.angle_beta   90.00
_cell.angle_gamma   90.00
#
_symmetry.space_group_name_H-M   'P 1'
#
loop_
_entity.id
_entity.type
_entity.pdbx_description
1 polymer ?
#
loop_
_entity_poly.entity_id
_entity_poly.type
_entity_poly.pdbx_seq_one_letter_code
_entity_poly.pdbx_strand_id
1 'polypeptide(L)'
;MSKIIYTHTDEAPALATYSFLPIIQAFAKAAGITVETRDISLAGRVISAFPENLTEEQQIGDALAELGEMTLAPEANIIKLPNISASIPQLQATIAELQAAGFGVPDYPTNPDTPDLENIRERYDRIKGSAVNPVLREGNSDRRAPRAVKEFAQKFPHSMGEWSSDSKTHVATMTGNDFRSNEQSVTITTPTTLRIQHTSTGGTTTILKEVEVNAGEIVDATFMSVRHLRSFLDQELADSKERGLLFSLHLKATMMKVSDPIIF
;
A
#
# COMPACT_ATOMS: atom_id res chain seq x y z
N MET A 1 17.80 20.26 19.62
CA MET A 1 17.83 18.91 20.24
C MET A 1 17.35 17.95 19.17
N SER A 2 18.14 16.95 18.80
CA SER A 2 17.77 16.04 17.70
C SER A 2 16.63 15.12 18.14
N LYS A 3 15.61 14.95 17.29
CA LYS A 3 14.43 14.12 17.56
C LYS A 3 14.39 12.99 16.53
N ILE A 4 14.07 11.78 16.99
CA ILE A 4 13.76 10.63 16.15
C ILE A 4 12.29 10.30 16.35
N ILE A 5 11.55 10.10 15.26
CA ILE A 5 10.20 9.56 15.30
C ILE A 5 10.26 8.05 15.06
N TYR A 6 9.70 7.28 15.98
CA TYR A 6 9.59 5.84 15.92
C TYR A 6 8.13 5.45 15.68
N THR A 7 7.82 4.87 14.52
CA THR A 7 6.41 4.59 14.21
C THR A 7 5.86 3.47 15.08
N HIS A 8 4.71 3.71 15.72
CA HIS A 8 3.88 2.67 16.30
C HIS A 8 2.99 2.10 15.18
N THR A 9 2.98 0.78 15.04
CA THR A 9 2.40 0.08 13.89
C THR A 9 1.49 -1.05 14.36
N ASP A 10 1.41 -2.15 13.62
CA ASP A 10 0.49 -3.25 13.84
C ASP A 10 1.20 -4.55 14.23
N GLU A 11 0.45 -5.53 14.74
CA GLU A 11 0.83 -6.94 14.87
C GLU A 11 2.20 -7.15 15.55
N ALA A 12 3.06 -8.01 14.98
CA ALA A 12 4.34 -8.38 15.58
C ALA A 12 5.31 -7.18 15.76
N PRO A 13 5.47 -6.26 14.78
CA PRO A 13 6.26 -5.04 14.98
C PRO A 13 5.76 -4.16 16.14
N ALA A 14 4.44 -4.06 16.35
CA ALA A 14 3.88 -3.33 17.48
C ALA A 14 4.29 -3.97 18.82
N LEU A 15 4.11 -5.29 18.94
CA LEU A 15 4.53 -6.05 20.13
C LEU A 15 6.04 -5.91 20.42
N ALA A 16 6.87 -6.02 19.38
CA ALA A 16 8.31 -5.82 19.51
C ALA A 16 8.66 -4.39 19.97
N THR A 17 7.91 -3.39 19.50
CA THR A 17 8.09 -1.98 19.89
C THR A 17 7.86 -1.78 21.38
N TYR A 18 6.85 -2.41 21.99
CA TYR A 18 6.60 -2.32 23.44
C TYR A 18 7.81 -2.78 24.27
N SER A 19 8.57 -3.77 23.80
CA SER A 19 9.77 -4.24 24.48
C SER A 19 11.01 -3.41 24.14
N PHE A 20 11.19 -3.05 22.87
CA PHE A 20 12.47 -2.53 22.37
C PHE A 20 12.57 -1.00 22.44
N LEU A 21 11.45 -0.28 22.30
CA LEU A 21 11.45 1.19 22.32
C LEU A 21 11.97 1.78 23.64
N PRO A 22 11.60 1.26 24.84
CA PRO A 22 12.15 1.78 26.10
C PRO A 22 13.68 1.66 26.17
N ILE A 23 14.24 0.60 25.58
CA ILE A 23 15.70 0.40 25.50
C ILE A 23 16.31 1.46 24.57
N ILE A 24 15.75 1.66 23.38
CA ILE A 24 16.21 2.70 22.45
C ILE A 24 16.18 4.08 23.12
N GLN A 25 15.08 4.43 23.78
CA GLN A 25 14.91 5.72 24.46
C GLN A 25 15.97 5.93 25.55
N ALA A 26 16.24 4.90 26.37
CA ALA A 26 17.25 4.99 27.44
C ALA A 26 18.66 5.26 26.88
N PHE A 27 19.05 4.57 25.80
CA PHE A 27 20.37 4.76 25.17
C PHE A 27 20.46 6.09 24.41
N ALA A 28 19.42 6.47 23.66
CA ALA A 28 19.38 7.72 22.90
C ALA A 28 19.45 8.96 23.81
N LYS A 29 18.85 8.89 25.00
CA LYS A 29 18.88 9.96 26.00
C LYS A 29 20.31 10.31 26.43
N ALA A 30 21.22 9.35 26.52
CA ALA A 30 22.62 9.60 26.86
C ALA A 30 23.34 10.49 25.81
N ALA A 31 22.85 10.50 24.57
CA ALA A 31 23.33 11.35 23.49
C ALA A 31 22.51 12.65 23.31
N GLY A 32 21.56 12.94 24.21
CA GLY A 32 20.67 14.10 24.09
C GLY A 32 19.69 14.02 22.93
N ILE A 33 19.33 12.80 22.50
CA ILE A 33 18.37 12.54 21.43
C ILE A 33 17.04 12.13 22.04
N THR A 34 15.95 12.79 21.64
CA THR A 34 14.59 12.42 22.04
C THR A 34 14.00 11.44 21.03
N VAL A 35 13.35 10.38 21.49
CA VAL A 35 12.64 9.42 20.62
C VAL A 35 11.16 9.42 20.98
N GLU A 36 10.34 9.90 20.05
CA GLU A 36 8.89 10.02 20.19
C GLU A 36 8.17 9.05 19.26
N THR A 37 6.95 8.67 19.61
CA THR A 37 6.12 7.80 18.78
C THR A 37 5.12 8.60 17.95
N ARG A 38 4.77 8.05 16.78
CA ARG A 38 3.60 8.43 16.00
C ARG A 38 2.85 7.16 15.62
N ASP A 39 1.55 7.14 15.91
CA ASP A 39 0.71 5.96 15.68
C ASP A 39 0.16 5.96 14.26
N ILE A 40 0.64 5.03 13.46
CA ILE A 40 0.19 4.80 12.08
C ILE A 40 -0.41 3.40 11.94
N SER A 41 -0.80 2.77 13.05
CA SER A 41 -1.56 1.52 13.05
C SER A 41 -2.85 1.66 12.24
N LEU A 42 -3.42 0.54 11.80
CA LEU A 42 -4.71 0.53 11.13
C LEU A 42 -5.81 1.08 12.04
N ALA A 43 -5.81 0.70 13.32
CA ALA A 43 -6.77 1.21 14.30
C ALA A 43 -6.64 2.73 14.48
N GLY A 44 -5.42 3.23 14.72
CA GLY A 44 -5.18 4.66 14.89
C GLY A 44 -5.63 5.49 13.68
N ARG A 45 -5.32 5.03 12.46
CA ARG A 45 -5.77 5.69 11.22
C ARG A 45 -7.28 5.64 10.99
N VAL A 46 -7.97 4.61 11.49
CA VAL A 46 -9.45 4.57 11.47
C VAL A 46 -10.02 5.57 12.48
N ILE A 47 -9.52 5.58 13.71
CA ILE A 47 -9.97 6.51 14.76
C ILE A 47 -9.80 7.97 14.30
N SER A 48 -8.63 8.33 13.76
CA SER A 48 -8.34 9.72 13.35
C SER A 48 -9.16 10.19 12.14
N ALA A 49 -9.81 9.30 11.40
CA ALA A 49 -10.61 9.65 10.21
C ALA A 49 -12.08 9.96 10.51
N PHE A 50 -12.55 9.63 11.72
CA PHE A 50 -13.93 9.85 12.17
C PHE A 50 -14.01 10.52 13.55
N PRO A 51 -13.29 11.63 13.80
CA PRO A 51 -13.30 12.28 15.11
C PRO A 51 -14.69 12.73 15.54
N GLU A 52 -15.57 13.09 14.58
CA GLU A 52 -16.94 13.52 14.85
C GLU A 52 -17.85 12.43 15.45
N ASN A 53 -17.42 11.17 15.35
CA ASN A 53 -18.13 10.01 15.88
C ASN A 53 -17.63 9.57 17.27
N LEU A 54 -16.66 10.29 17.83
CA LEU A 54 -15.92 9.89 19.02
C LEU A 54 -16.05 10.92 20.15
N THR A 55 -15.94 10.45 21.40
CA THR A 55 -15.82 11.37 22.56
C THR A 55 -14.48 12.09 22.53
N GLU A 56 -14.36 13.22 23.23
CA GLU A 56 -13.12 14.00 23.29
C GLU A 56 -11.92 13.15 23.75
N GLU A 57 -12.14 12.20 24.66
CA GLU A 57 -11.09 11.30 25.18
C GLU A 57 -10.70 10.17 24.21
N GLN A 58 -11.59 9.82 23.28
CA GLN A 58 -11.35 8.79 22.27
C GLN A 58 -10.64 9.35 21.03
N GLN A 59 -10.73 10.66 20.81
CA GLN A 59 -10.14 11.32 19.66
C GLN A 59 -8.60 11.30 19.74
N ILE A 60 -7.98 10.96 18.62
CA ILE A 60 -6.53 11.07 18.43
C ILE A 60 -6.26 11.90 17.18
N GLY A 61 -5.10 12.55 17.14
CA GLY A 61 -4.67 13.31 15.97
C GLY A 61 -4.31 12.42 14.77
N ASP A 62 -4.38 12.98 13.57
CA ASP A 62 -3.91 12.31 12.35
C ASP A 62 -2.37 12.33 12.28
N ALA A 63 -1.76 11.33 12.90
CA ALA A 63 -0.32 11.18 12.92
C ALA A 63 0.29 10.86 11.54
N LEU A 64 -0.48 10.30 10.60
CA LEU A 64 0.02 10.05 9.25
C LEU A 64 0.14 11.36 8.47
N ALA A 65 -0.85 12.25 8.59
CA ALA A 65 -0.77 13.59 8.02
C ALA A 65 0.40 14.38 8.62
N GLU A 66 0.56 14.38 9.95
CA GLU A 66 1.69 15.04 10.62
C GLU A 66 3.04 14.52 10.12
N LEU A 67 3.18 13.19 9.96
CA LEU A 67 4.40 12.60 9.43
C LEU A 67 4.65 12.99 7.96
N GLY A 68 3.60 13.11 7.15
CA GLY A 68 3.70 13.59 5.76
C GLY A 68 4.28 15.01 5.69
N GLU A 69 3.73 15.93 6.48
CA GLU A 69 4.28 17.29 6.59
C GLU A 69 5.74 17.27 7.06
N MET A 70 6.05 16.42 8.05
CA MET A 70 7.41 16.29 8.57
C MET A 70 8.39 15.81 7.51
N THR A 71 8.02 14.93 6.58
CA THR A 71 8.96 14.44 5.55
C THR A 71 9.47 15.53 4.60
N LEU A 72 8.78 16.67 4.53
CA LEU A 72 9.21 17.83 3.75
C LEU A 72 10.23 18.71 4.48
N ALA A 73 10.45 18.46 5.78
CA ALA A 73 11.37 19.21 6.61
C ALA A 73 12.77 18.57 6.63
N PRO A 74 13.86 19.37 6.56
CA PRO A 74 15.23 18.83 6.54
C PRO A 74 15.64 18.12 7.84
N GLU A 75 14.97 18.42 8.96
CA GLU A 75 15.18 17.78 10.26
C GLU A 75 14.47 16.42 10.42
N ALA A 76 13.70 15.98 9.42
CA ALA A 76 12.96 14.73 9.48
C ALA A 76 13.90 13.54 9.74
N ASN A 77 13.63 12.81 10.82
CA ASN A 77 14.35 11.59 11.16
C ASN A 77 13.34 10.55 11.66
N ILE A 78 12.91 9.68 10.75
CA ILE A 78 11.80 8.75 10.96
C ILE A 78 12.31 7.31 10.82
N ILE A 79 12.13 6.51 11.88
CA ILE A 79 12.30 5.06 11.86
C ILE A 79 10.92 4.44 11.60
N LYS A 80 10.74 3.95 10.37
CA LYS A 80 9.50 3.33 9.91
C LYS A 80 9.55 1.80 10.04
N LEU A 81 8.67 1.24 10.86
CA LEU A 81 8.49 -0.21 11.04
C LEU A 81 7.46 -0.76 10.04
N PRO A 82 7.42 -2.07 9.74
CA PRO A 82 6.36 -2.66 8.92
C PRO A 82 4.97 -2.41 9.52
N ASN A 83 3.98 -2.12 8.67
CA ASN A 83 2.60 -1.86 9.06
C ASN A 83 1.61 -2.53 8.09
N ILE A 84 0.36 -2.68 8.50
CA ILE A 84 -0.70 -3.26 7.67
C ILE A 84 -1.03 -2.33 6.52
N SER A 85 -0.91 -2.85 5.30
CA SER A 85 -1.64 -2.34 4.14
C SER A 85 -2.97 -3.10 4.09
N ALA A 86 -4.07 -2.47 4.53
CA ALA A 86 -5.27 -3.23 4.87
C ALA A 86 -5.99 -3.76 3.64
N SER A 87 -6.27 -5.07 3.61
CA SER A 87 -7.34 -5.64 2.77
C SER A 87 -8.72 -5.23 3.31
N ILE A 88 -9.78 -5.44 2.51
CA ILE A 88 -11.16 -5.18 2.97
C ILE A 88 -11.50 -6.01 4.22
N PRO A 89 -11.21 -7.33 4.30
CA PRO A 89 -11.50 -8.11 5.50
C PRO A 89 -10.76 -7.61 6.74
N GLN A 90 -9.49 -7.20 6.61
CA GLN A 90 -8.74 -6.64 7.73
C GLN A 90 -9.33 -5.31 8.21
N LEU A 91 -9.74 -4.43 7.28
CA LEU A 91 -10.39 -3.18 7.65
C LEU A 91 -11.71 -3.44 8.40
N GLN A 92 -12.56 -4.35 7.90
CA GLN A 92 -13.82 -4.70 8.55
C GLN A 92 -13.60 -5.33 9.94
N ALA A 93 -12.57 -6.16 10.11
CA ALA A 93 -12.20 -6.71 11.41
C ALA A 93 -11.77 -5.61 12.40
N THR A 94 -10.95 -4.65 11.97
CA THR A 94 -10.57 -3.52 12.82
C THR A 94 -11.75 -2.64 13.19
N ILE A 95 -12.67 -2.36 12.26
CA ILE A 95 -13.90 -1.60 12.55
C ILE A 95 -14.72 -2.32 13.62
N ALA A 96 -14.94 -3.63 13.46
CA ALA A 96 -15.70 -4.42 14.43
C ALA A 96 -15.03 -4.46 15.82
N GLU A 97 -13.70 -4.57 15.87
CA GLU A 97 -12.94 -4.54 17.13
C GLU A 97 -13.05 -3.17 17.83
N LEU A 98 -12.93 -2.07 17.07
CA LEU A 98 -13.09 -0.71 17.60
C LEU A 98 -14.51 -0.46 18.12
N GLN A 99 -15.54 -0.88 17.36
CA GLN A 99 -16.93 -0.77 17.77
C GLN A 99 -17.21 -1.58 19.04
N ALA A 100 -16.66 -2.80 19.14
CA ALA A 100 -16.76 -3.61 20.36
C ALA A 100 -16.07 -2.96 21.57
N ALA A 101 -15.02 -2.17 21.34
CA ALA A 101 -14.34 -1.36 22.34
C ALA A 101 -15.04 -0.02 22.66
N GLY A 102 -16.18 0.28 22.02
CA GLY A 102 -16.99 1.47 22.29
C GLY A 102 -16.65 2.71 21.45
N PHE A 103 -15.87 2.57 20.38
CA PHE A 103 -15.64 3.64 19.42
C PHE A 103 -16.79 3.71 18.40
N GLY A 104 -17.41 4.87 18.26
CA GLY A 104 -18.58 5.08 17.39
C GLY A 104 -18.30 5.11 15.88
N VAL A 105 -17.19 4.52 15.41
CA VAL A 105 -16.79 4.56 13.99
C VAL A 105 -17.81 3.83 13.09
N PRO A 106 -18.15 4.39 11.92
CA PRO A 106 -19.18 3.82 11.04
C PRO A 106 -18.71 2.52 10.36
N ASP A 107 -19.66 1.69 9.95
CA ASP A 107 -19.37 0.49 9.13
C ASP A 107 -18.79 0.86 7.76
N TYR A 108 -18.06 -0.07 7.14
CA TYR A 108 -17.59 0.10 5.75
C TYR A 108 -18.74 -0.15 4.74
N PRO A 109 -19.20 0.86 3.99
CA PRO A 109 -20.30 0.69 3.05
C PRO A 109 -19.80 0.08 1.74
N THR A 110 -20.14 -1.20 1.53
CA THR A 110 -19.69 -1.95 0.33
C THR A 110 -20.35 -1.43 -0.94
N ASN A 111 -21.62 -1.02 -0.85
CA ASN A 111 -22.41 -0.46 -1.96
C ASN A 111 -23.12 0.82 -1.44
N PRO A 112 -22.44 1.97 -1.41
CA PRO A 112 -23.05 3.21 -0.95
C PRO A 112 -24.09 3.68 -1.98
N ASP A 113 -25.26 4.10 -1.48
CA ASP A 113 -26.39 4.59 -2.27
C ASP A 113 -26.83 6.01 -1.85
N THR A 114 -26.09 6.63 -0.94
CA THR A 114 -26.31 8.00 -0.46
C THR A 114 -24.98 8.76 -0.36
N PRO A 115 -25.00 10.11 -0.48
CA PRO A 115 -23.79 10.92 -0.36
C PRO A 115 -23.02 10.72 0.96
N ASP A 116 -23.72 10.46 2.05
CA ASP A 116 -23.09 10.22 3.36
C ASP A 116 -22.33 8.89 3.37
N LEU A 117 -22.91 7.83 2.80
CA LEU A 117 -22.23 6.53 2.68
C LEU A 117 -21.07 6.60 1.67
N GLU A 118 -21.20 7.38 0.60
CA GLU A 118 -20.09 7.63 -0.32
C GLU A 118 -18.93 8.33 0.39
N ASN A 119 -19.22 9.35 1.22
CA ASN A 119 -18.19 10.03 2.01
C ASN A 119 -17.49 9.09 3.00
N ILE A 120 -18.24 8.26 3.73
CA ILE A 120 -17.67 7.26 4.64
C ILE A 120 -16.77 6.28 3.87
N ARG A 121 -17.24 5.79 2.71
CA ARG A 121 -16.45 4.90 1.85
C ARG A 121 -15.14 5.54 1.44
N GLU A 122 -15.18 6.79 0.97
CA GLU A 122 -14.00 7.51 0.49
C GLU A 122 -12.94 7.65 1.58
N ARG A 123 -13.34 7.98 2.81
CA ARG A 123 -12.41 8.06 3.95
C ARG A 123 -11.75 6.71 4.23
N TYR A 124 -12.52 5.63 4.29
CA TYR A 124 -11.98 4.29 4.45
C TYR A 124 -11.10 3.84 3.27
N ASP A 125 -11.44 4.23 2.04
CA ASP A 125 -10.68 3.90 0.84
C ASP A 125 -9.30 4.60 0.80
N ARG A 126 -9.14 5.72 1.52
CA ARG A 126 -7.84 6.37 1.79
C ARG A 126 -7.01 5.62 2.84
N ILE A 127 -7.66 4.90 3.77
CA ILE A 127 -7.00 4.12 4.83
C ILE A 127 -6.56 2.74 4.34
N LYS A 128 -7.38 2.07 3.51
CA LYS A 128 -7.09 0.71 3.04
C LYS A 128 -5.98 0.67 1.97
N GLY A 129 -5.37 -0.50 1.81
CA GLY A 129 -4.23 -0.71 0.93
C GLY A 129 -2.96 -0.02 1.43
N SER A 130 -2.03 0.28 0.53
CA SER A 130 -0.75 0.92 0.89
C SER A 130 -0.91 2.43 1.09
N ALA A 131 -1.60 2.85 2.16
CA ALA A 131 -1.86 4.26 2.48
C ALA A 131 -0.64 5.01 3.06
N VAL A 132 0.20 4.31 3.83
CA VAL A 132 1.31 4.96 4.56
C VAL A 132 2.53 5.24 3.67
N ASN A 133 2.93 4.28 2.82
CA ASN A 133 4.15 4.43 2.03
C ASN A 133 4.13 5.64 1.07
N PRO A 134 3.02 5.95 0.36
CA PRO A 134 2.97 7.12 -0.52
C PRO A 134 3.16 8.44 0.23
N VAL A 135 2.77 8.51 1.50
CA VAL A 135 2.92 9.72 2.32
C VAL A 135 4.35 9.88 2.85
N LEU A 136 5.01 8.77 3.23
CA LEU A 136 6.32 8.84 3.89
C LEU A 136 7.53 8.79 2.95
N ARG A 137 7.32 8.49 1.66
CA ARG A 137 8.42 8.24 0.70
C ARG A 137 8.67 9.45 -0.19
N GLU A 138 8.95 10.59 0.42
CA GLU A 138 9.43 11.81 -0.24
C GLU A 138 10.91 11.70 -0.63
N GLY A 139 11.25 10.65 -1.37
CA GLY A 139 12.62 10.35 -1.78
C GLY A 139 12.77 8.98 -2.46
N ASN A 140 13.97 8.73 -2.97
CA ASN A 140 14.32 7.47 -3.61
C ASN A 140 14.73 6.39 -2.60
N SER A 141 14.89 5.15 -3.06
CA SER A 141 15.22 4.01 -2.20
C SER A 141 16.69 3.60 -2.31
N ASP A 142 17.44 3.62 -1.19
CA ASP A 142 18.68 2.84 -1.01
C ASP A 142 18.35 1.56 -0.22
N ARG A 143 18.43 0.39 -0.88
CA ARG A 143 18.17 -0.91 -0.25
C ARG A 143 19.30 -1.88 -0.56
N ARG A 144 19.92 -2.40 0.50
CA ARG A 144 21.04 -3.35 0.42
C ARG A 144 21.11 -4.21 1.67
N ALA A 145 21.56 -5.45 1.52
CA ALA A 145 21.85 -6.32 2.67
C ALA A 145 23.07 -5.77 3.44
N PRO A 146 22.99 -5.55 4.77
CA PRO A 146 24.14 -5.12 5.55
C PRO A 146 25.28 -6.15 5.50
N ARG A 147 26.54 -5.69 5.47
CA ARG A 147 27.72 -6.57 5.41
C ARG A 147 27.73 -7.63 6.51
N ALA A 148 27.44 -7.24 7.75
CA ALA A 148 27.39 -8.17 8.88
C ALA A 148 26.35 -9.28 8.69
N VAL A 149 25.17 -8.96 8.12
CA VAL A 149 24.12 -9.94 7.80
C VAL A 149 24.58 -10.88 6.68
N LYS A 150 25.26 -10.35 5.66
CA LYS A 150 25.80 -11.17 4.55
C LYS A 150 26.88 -12.13 5.03
N GLU A 151 27.82 -11.66 5.85
CA GLU A 151 28.88 -12.49 6.44
C GLU A 151 28.29 -13.56 7.37
N PHE A 152 27.24 -13.23 8.13
CA PHE A 152 26.53 -14.21 8.95
C PHE A 152 25.87 -15.30 8.09
N ALA A 153 25.16 -14.93 7.03
CA ALA A 153 24.53 -15.88 6.11
C ALA A 153 25.53 -16.78 5.36
N GLN A 154 26.78 -16.32 5.17
CA GLN A 154 27.85 -17.17 4.62
C GLN A 154 28.36 -18.21 5.63
N LYS A 155 28.43 -17.84 6.92
CA LYS A 155 28.85 -18.75 8.00
C LYS A 155 27.75 -19.74 8.38
N PHE A 156 26.49 -19.32 8.30
CA PHE A 156 25.31 -20.08 8.64
C PHE A 156 24.33 -20.07 7.46
N PRO A 157 24.62 -20.84 6.39
CA PRO A 157 23.78 -20.88 5.21
C PRO A 157 22.38 -21.39 5.56
N HIS A 158 21.37 -20.69 5.08
CA HIS A 158 19.99 -21.17 5.15
C HIS A 158 19.75 -22.27 4.11
N SER A 159 18.71 -23.07 4.33
CA SER A 159 18.32 -24.12 3.39
C SER A 159 17.96 -23.52 2.03
N MET A 160 18.56 -24.07 0.98
CA MET A 160 18.20 -23.79 -0.41
C MET A 160 17.72 -25.10 -1.04
N GLY A 161 16.52 -25.10 -1.62
CA GLY A 161 16.00 -26.28 -2.32
C GLY A 161 16.88 -26.63 -3.52
N GLU A 162 17.11 -27.92 -3.74
CA GLU A 162 17.82 -28.41 -4.92
C GLU A 162 17.02 -28.11 -6.20
N TRP A 163 17.71 -27.69 -7.26
CA TRP A 163 17.12 -27.45 -8.58
C TRP A 163 17.49 -28.57 -9.53
N SER A 164 16.47 -29.23 -10.09
CA SER A 164 16.64 -30.23 -11.14
C SER A 164 16.64 -29.56 -12.53
N SER A 165 17.47 -30.06 -13.44
CA SER A 165 17.42 -29.70 -14.87
C SER A 165 16.10 -30.12 -15.54
N ASP A 166 15.39 -31.08 -14.95
CA ASP A 166 14.09 -31.55 -15.42
C ASP A 166 12.91 -30.73 -14.85
N SER A 167 13.21 -29.62 -14.15
CA SER A 167 12.18 -28.73 -13.59
C SER A 167 11.30 -28.17 -14.70
N LYS A 168 9.99 -28.38 -14.55
CA LYS A 168 8.96 -27.85 -15.46
C LYS A 168 8.38 -26.51 -14.98
N THR A 169 8.84 -26.01 -13.84
CA THR A 169 8.44 -24.70 -13.31
C THR A 169 8.83 -23.61 -14.29
N HIS A 170 7.87 -22.75 -14.64
CA HIS A 170 8.08 -21.64 -15.54
C HIS A 170 7.13 -20.50 -15.18
N VAL A 171 7.43 -19.30 -15.65
CA VAL A 171 6.52 -18.16 -15.59
C VAL A 171 5.79 -18.09 -16.92
N ALA A 172 4.46 -18.07 -16.87
CA ALA A 172 3.61 -17.72 -18.00
C ALA A 172 3.16 -16.26 -17.87
N THR A 173 3.21 -15.50 -18.96
CA THR A 173 2.75 -14.11 -19.03
C THR A 173 2.13 -13.84 -20.39
N MET A 174 1.17 -12.91 -20.45
CA MET A 174 0.58 -12.46 -21.71
C MET A 174 1.67 -11.91 -22.65
N THR A 175 1.52 -12.19 -23.95
CA THR A 175 2.48 -11.76 -25.00
C THR A 175 2.02 -10.50 -25.75
N GLY A 176 0.81 -10.00 -25.45
CA GLY A 176 0.22 -8.81 -26.06
C GLY A 176 -1.10 -8.45 -25.36
N ASN A 177 -1.60 -7.23 -25.60
CA ASN A 177 -2.84 -6.69 -25.01
C ASN A 177 -2.85 -6.62 -23.46
N ASP A 178 -1.67 -6.61 -22.84
CA ASP A 178 -1.46 -6.34 -21.43
C ASP A 178 -1.02 -4.88 -21.21
N PHE A 179 -0.79 -4.50 -19.96
CA PHE A 179 -0.35 -3.14 -19.64
C PHE A 179 0.97 -2.76 -20.32
N ARG A 180 1.92 -3.68 -20.41
CA ARG A 180 3.21 -3.41 -21.06
C ARG A 180 3.04 -3.14 -22.56
N SER A 181 2.24 -3.94 -23.24
CA SER A 181 2.11 -3.89 -24.70
C SER A 181 1.26 -2.72 -25.18
N ASN A 182 0.38 -2.20 -24.32
CA ASN A 182 -0.55 -1.13 -24.64
C ASN A 182 -0.11 0.25 -24.13
N GLU A 183 1.04 0.34 -23.46
CA GLU A 183 1.53 1.58 -22.86
C GLU A 183 1.85 2.65 -23.89
N GLN A 184 1.38 3.86 -23.61
CA GLN A 184 1.80 5.09 -24.28
C GLN A 184 2.30 6.07 -23.23
N SER A 185 3.34 6.82 -23.56
CA SER A 185 4.03 7.72 -22.64
C SER A 185 4.25 9.07 -23.29
N VAL A 186 4.08 10.14 -22.51
CA VAL A 186 4.39 11.51 -22.91
C VAL A 186 5.13 12.25 -21.81
N THR A 187 6.07 13.10 -22.19
CA THR A 187 6.67 14.09 -21.27
C THR A 187 5.95 15.42 -21.43
N ILE A 188 5.38 15.93 -20.35
CA ILE A 188 4.64 17.18 -20.32
C ILE A 188 5.61 18.36 -20.47
N THR A 189 5.37 19.24 -21.43
CA THR A 189 6.26 20.37 -21.71
C THR A 189 5.86 21.65 -20.97
N THR A 190 4.57 21.82 -20.68
CA THR A 190 4.02 22.98 -19.98
C THR A 190 3.02 22.52 -18.93
N PRO A 191 2.98 23.14 -17.73
CA PRO A 191 2.00 22.77 -16.71
C PRO A 191 0.57 22.89 -17.27
N THR A 192 -0.26 21.89 -17.01
CA THR A 192 -1.61 21.81 -17.54
C THR A 192 -2.48 20.87 -16.70
N THR A 193 -3.77 20.79 -17.01
CA THR A 193 -4.69 19.81 -16.43
C THR A 193 -5.08 18.80 -17.52
N LEU A 194 -4.71 17.54 -17.31
CA LEU A 194 -5.13 16.44 -18.15
C LEU A 194 -6.55 16.01 -17.78
N ARG A 195 -7.38 15.72 -18.78
CA ARG A 195 -8.72 15.18 -18.60
C ARG A 195 -8.80 13.75 -19.11
N ILE A 196 -9.03 12.81 -18.21
CA ILE A 196 -9.29 11.40 -18.52
C ILE A 196 -10.79 11.26 -18.74
N GLN A 197 -11.20 10.91 -19.96
CA GLN A 197 -12.61 10.77 -20.34
C GLN A 197 -12.85 9.48 -21.14
N HIS A 198 -14.02 8.89 -20.94
CA HIS A 198 -14.51 7.78 -21.74
C HIS A 198 -15.59 8.28 -22.70
N THR A 199 -15.45 7.98 -23.98
CA THR A 199 -16.50 8.21 -24.98
C THR A 199 -17.09 6.86 -25.39
N SER A 200 -18.38 6.66 -25.08
CA SER A 200 -19.10 5.45 -25.43
C SER A 200 -19.27 5.31 -26.96
N THR A 201 -19.63 4.10 -27.42
CA THR A 201 -19.96 3.84 -28.83
C THR A 201 -21.11 4.69 -29.36
N GLY A 202 -22.02 5.15 -28.48
CA GLY A 202 -23.12 6.06 -28.81
C GLY A 202 -22.76 7.55 -28.78
N GLY A 203 -21.49 7.90 -28.50
CA GLY A 203 -20.99 9.27 -28.46
C GLY A 203 -21.14 10.00 -27.12
N THR A 204 -21.80 9.40 -26.12
CA THR A 204 -21.86 9.97 -24.76
C THR A 204 -20.47 9.97 -24.13
N THR A 205 -20.03 11.15 -23.67
CA THR A 205 -18.76 11.33 -22.97
C THR A 205 -18.97 11.40 -21.46
N THR A 206 -18.16 10.65 -20.72
CA THR A 206 -18.10 10.65 -19.26
C THR A 206 -16.70 11.04 -18.83
N ILE A 207 -16.59 12.08 -17.99
CA ILE A 207 -15.31 12.46 -17.38
C ILE A 207 -15.03 11.47 -16.25
N LEU A 208 -13.87 10.83 -16.30
CA LEU A 208 -13.42 9.88 -15.28
C LEU A 208 -12.61 10.61 -14.21
N LYS A 209 -11.70 11.50 -14.62
CA LYS A 209 -10.85 12.27 -13.71
C LYS A 209 -10.16 13.44 -14.41
N GLU A 210 -9.85 14.48 -13.64
CA GLU A 210 -8.91 15.53 -14.03
C GLU A 210 -7.64 15.44 -13.16
N VAL A 211 -6.48 15.67 -13.78
CA VAL A 211 -5.16 15.52 -13.15
C VAL A 211 -4.30 16.71 -13.52
N GLU A 212 -3.88 17.48 -12.52
CA GLU A 212 -2.90 18.54 -12.69
C GLU A 212 -1.52 17.92 -12.90
N VAL A 213 -0.77 18.45 -13.86
CA VAL A 213 0.57 17.99 -14.22
C VAL A 213 1.52 19.16 -14.42
N ASN A 214 2.79 18.95 -14.03
CA ASN A 214 3.86 19.93 -14.16
C ASN A 214 4.69 19.74 -15.43
N ALA A 215 5.45 20.78 -15.81
CA ALA A 215 6.45 20.64 -16.86
C ALA A 215 7.55 19.64 -16.42
N GLY A 216 7.93 18.74 -17.31
CA GLY A 216 8.91 17.67 -17.09
C GLY A 216 8.32 16.38 -16.51
N GLU A 217 7.05 16.36 -16.09
CA GLU A 217 6.40 15.12 -15.66
C GLU A 217 6.24 14.15 -16.83
N ILE A 218 6.41 12.86 -16.53
CA ILE A 218 6.15 11.77 -17.46
C ILE A 218 4.80 11.18 -17.09
N VAL A 219 3.89 11.10 -18.06
CA VAL A 219 2.55 10.55 -17.88
C VAL A 219 2.37 9.39 -18.83
N ASP A 220 2.05 8.24 -18.25
CA ASP A 220 1.81 6.99 -18.97
C ASP A 220 0.32 6.63 -18.92
N ALA A 221 -0.20 6.14 -20.05
CA ALA A 221 -1.55 5.59 -20.14
C ALA A 221 -1.48 4.20 -20.76
N THR A 222 -2.19 3.25 -20.16
CA THR A 222 -2.23 1.86 -20.61
C THR A 222 -3.55 1.19 -20.21
N PHE A 223 -3.81 0.00 -20.74
CA PHE A 223 -4.94 -0.84 -20.36
C PHE A 223 -4.62 -2.32 -20.52
N MET A 224 -5.37 -3.17 -19.83
CA MET A 224 -5.34 -4.62 -20.00
C MET A 224 -6.65 -5.08 -20.64
N SER A 225 -6.55 -5.87 -21.71
CA SER A 225 -7.74 -6.39 -22.39
C SER A 225 -8.33 -7.57 -21.63
N VAL A 226 -9.52 -7.39 -21.04
CA VAL A 226 -10.25 -8.45 -20.33
C VAL A 226 -10.47 -9.70 -21.20
N ARG A 227 -10.73 -9.50 -22.50
CA ARG A 227 -10.91 -10.62 -23.45
C ARG A 227 -9.65 -11.47 -23.56
N HIS A 228 -8.50 -10.84 -23.74
CA HIS A 228 -7.24 -11.54 -23.92
C HIS A 228 -6.71 -12.11 -22.61
N LEU A 229 -6.95 -11.42 -21.48
CA LEU A 229 -6.64 -11.95 -20.15
C LEU A 229 -7.38 -13.26 -19.89
N ARG A 230 -8.69 -13.31 -20.15
CA ARG A 230 -9.48 -14.56 -19.97
C ARG A 230 -8.98 -15.68 -20.87
N SER A 231 -8.74 -15.40 -22.15
CA SER A 231 -8.20 -16.39 -23.07
C SER A 231 -6.84 -16.91 -22.64
N PHE A 232 -5.97 -16.05 -22.10
CA PHE A 232 -4.67 -16.44 -21.57
C PHE A 232 -4.82 -17.35 -20.35
N LEU A 233 -5.64 -16.95 -19.37
CA LEU A 233 -5.86 -17.76 -18.16
C LEU A 233 -6.45 -19.14 -18.49
N ASP A 234 -7.40 -19.22 -19.41
CA ASP A 234 -7.97 -20.50 -19.85
C ASP A 234 -6.92 -21.41 -20.50
N GLN A 235 -6.01 -20.84 -21.30
CA GLN A 235 -4.91 -21.57 -21.93
C GLN A 235 -3.90 -22.09 -20.89
N GLU A 236 -3.48 -21.26 -19.94
CA GLU A 236 -2.51 -21.65 -18.91
C GLU A 236 -3.10 -22.64 -17.90
N LEU A 237 -4.40 -22.57 -17.62
CA LEU A 237 -5.11 -23.58 -16.84
C LEU A 237 -5.15 -24.94 -17.57
N ALA A 238 -5.35 -24.94 -18.89
CA ALA A 238 -5.30 -26.16 -19.68
C ALA A 238 -3.87 -26.74 -19.78
N ASP A 239 -2.86 -25.90 -20.05
CA ASP A 239 -1.45 -26.31 -20.15
C ASP A 239 -0.93 -26.88 -18.82
N SER A 240 -1.20 -26.19 -17.70
CA SER A 240 -0.81 -26.67 -16.38
C SER A 240 -1.42 -28.03 -16.05
N LYS A 241 -2.68 -28.25 -16.42
CA LYS A 241 -3.34 -29.55 -16.26
C LYS A 241 -2.74 -30.62 -17.17
N GLU A 242 -2.52 -30.33 -18.45
CA GLU A 242 -1.91 -31.27 -19.42
C GLU A 242 -0.51 -31.70 -18.98
N ARG A 243 0.29 -30.76 -18.48
CA ARG A 243 1.67 -31.00 -18.02
C ARG A 243 1.77 -31.54 -16.60
N GLY A 244 0.65 -31.61 -15.88
CA GLY A 244 0.59 -32.07 -14.49
C GLY A 244 1.31 -31.14 -13.50
N LEU A 245 1.19 -29.83 -13.69
CA LEU A 245 1.81 -28.80 -12.86
C LEU A 245 0.79 -28.15 -11.92
N LEU A 246 1.27 -27.61 -10.80
CA LEU A 246 0.45 -26.76 -9.94
C LEU A 246 0.24 -25.42 -10.63
N PHE A 247 -1.02 -24.99 -10.72
CA PHE A 247 -1.36 -23.64 -11.15
C PHE A 247 -1.22 -22.68 -9.96
N SER A 248 -0.46 -21.61 -10.14
CA SER A 248 -0.28 -20.56 -9.14
C SER A 248 -0.40 -19.20 -9.80
N LEU A 249 -1.14 -18.28 -9.16
CA LEU A 249 -1.33 -16.91 -9.61
C LEU A 249 -0.60 -15.95 -8.65
N HIS A 250 0.33 -15.16 -9.20
CA HIS A 250 1.18 -14.25 -8.42
C HIS A 250 0.83 -12.81 -8.74
N LEU A 251 0.12 -12.14 -7.83
CA LEU A 251 -0.35 -10.75 -7.96
C LEU A 251 0.01 -9.94 -6.72
N LYS A 252 -0.31 -8.64 -6.72
CA LYS A 252 -0.04 -7.71 -5.63
C LYS A 252 -1.30 -6.93 -5.19
N ALA A 253 -2.41 -7.66 -5.02
CA ALA A 253 -3.77 -7.17 -4.73
C ALA A 253 -3.87 -6.04 -3.70
N THR A 254 -3.09 -6.09 -2.62
CA THR A 254 -3.13 -5.06 -1.56
C THR A 254 -2.49 -3.73 -1.96
N MET A 255 -1.38 -3.78 -2.71
CA MET A 255 -0.71 -2.58 -3.20
C MET A 255 -1.48 -2.02 -4.40
N MET A 256 -1.79 -2.90 -5.35
CA MET A 256 -2.54 -2.60 -6.55
C MET A 256 -4.05 -2.73 -6.29
N LYS A 257 -4.55 -1.96 -5.33
CA LYS A 257 -5.89 -2.10 -4.70
C LYS A 257 -7.10 -1.98 -5.64
N VAL A 258 -6.87 -1.67 -6.92
CA VAL A 258 -7.91 -1.53 -7.95
C VAL A 258 -7.73 -2.58 -9.04
N SER A 259 -6.56 -2.64 -9.69
CA SER A 259 -6.33 -3.53 -10.84
C SER A 259 -6.29 -5.00 -10.45
N ASP A 260 -5.47 -5.35 -9.47
CA ASP A 260 -5.14 -6.75 -9.18
C ASP A 260 -6.31 -7.55 -8.59
N PRO A 261 -7.19 -6.96 -7.74
CA PRO A 261 -8.44 -7.62 -7.36
C PRO A 261 -9.42 -7.88 -8.51
N ILE A 262 -9.31 -7.18 -9.64
CA ILE A 262 -10.11 -7.43 -10.85
C ILE A 262 -9.46 -8.53 -11.71
N ILE A 263 -8.12 -8.65 -11.66
CA ILE A 263 -7.36 -9.69 -12.36
C ILE A 263 -7.50 -11.04 -11.68
N PHE A 264 -7.52 -11.05 -10.34
CA PHE A 264 -7.73 -12.24 -9.50
C PHE A 264 -9.16 -12.78 -9.64
#